data_AF-A0A496U829-F1
#
_entry.id   AF-A0A496U829-F1
#
_cell.length_a   1.000
_cell.length_b   1.000
_cell.length_c   1.000
_cell.angle_alpha   90.00
_cell.angle_beta   90.00
_cell.angle_gamma   90.00
#
_symmetry.space_group_name_H-M   'P 1'
#
loop_
_entity.id
_entity.type
_entity.pdbx_description
1 polymer ?
#
loop_
_entity_poly.entity_id
_entity_poly.type
_entity_poly.pdbx_seq_one_letter_code
_entity_poly.pdbx_strand_id
1 'polypeptide(L)'
;MSPMQKMKIFISSVQSEFAEERRTLKDFIQGNVLLRKFFTVFVFEDTPAEDRHPDSVYLREVDSCTIYLGLFGARYGRVNDESFSATHLELKEATKLNKARGGFLLTFKRKSNMTPQVTQQVPSKMAVHDRTELSSFQNRLIL
;
A
#
# COMPACT_ATOMS: atom_id res chain seq x y z
N MET A 1 26.06 -12.66 -11.56
CA MET A 1 25.02 -12.35 -10.56
C MET A 1 23.70 -12.24 -11.27
N SER A 2 22.72 -13.07 -10.92
CA SER A 2 21.33 -12.88 -11.36
C SER A 2 20.84 -11.53 -10.83
N PRO A 3 20.09 -10.73 -11.61
CA PRO A 3 19.55 -9.47 -11.11
C PRO A 3 18.68 -9.76 -9.88
N MET A 4 18.93 -9.03 -8.80
CA MET A 4 18.12 -9.11 -7.58
C MET A 4 16.69 -8.69 -7.93
N GLN A 5 15.72 -9.52 -7.59
CA GLN A 5 14.32 -9.18 -7.81
C GLN A 5 13.97 -7.97 -6.92
N LYS A 6 13.51 -6.88 -7.54
CA LYS A 6 13.09 -5.68 -6.81
C LYS A 6 11.85 -6.01 -5.96
N MET A 7 11.83 -5.50 -4.74
CA MET A 7 10.64 -5.53 -3.89
C MET A 7 9.56 -4.62 -4.48
N LYS A 8 8.32 -5.10 -4.49
CA LYS A 8 7.18 -4.35 -5.02
C LYS A 8 6.43 -3.65 -3.90
N ILE A 9 6.21 -2.36 -4.07
CA ILE A 9 5.41 -1.51 -3.19
C ILE A 9 4.05 -1.28 -3.86
N PHE A 10 2.98 -1.71 -3.22
CA PHE A 10 1.61 -1.41 -3.63
C PHE A 10 1.07 -0.23 -2.81
N ILE A 11 0.72 0.88 -3.45
CA ILE A 11 0.17 2.06 -2.75
C ILE A 11 -1.36 2.08 -2.87
N SER A 12 -2.04 1.70 -1.79
CA SER A 12 -3.50 1.74 -1.67
C SER A 12 -3.98 3.08 -1.09
N SER A 13 -5.01 3.67 -1.69
CA SER A 13 -5.74 4.81 -1.12
C SER A 13 -6.98 5.16 -1.93
N VAL A 14 -7.88 5.97 -1.37
CA VAL A 14 -9.02 6.50 -2.13
C VAL A 14 -8.50 7.35 -3.29
N GLN A 15 -8.92 7.00 -4.51
CA GLN A 15 -8.35 7.60 -5.72
C GLN A 15 -8.49 9.12 -5.74
N SER A 16 -9.69 9.61 -5.44
CA SER A 16 -10.01 11.04 -5.46
C SER A 16 -9.40 11.86 -4.31
N GLU A 17 -8.75 11.23 -3.32
CA GLU A 17 -8.27 11.93 -2.12
C GLU A 17 -6.74 12.04 -2.02
N PHE A 18 -6.01 11.08 -2.60
CA PHE A 18 -4.56 10.94 -2.45
C PHE A 18 -3.79 10.84 -3.78
N ALA A 19 -4.36 11.32 -4.89
CA ALA A 19 -3.73 11.22 -6.21
C ALA A 19 -2.36 11.90 -6.25
N GLU A 20 -2.24 13.10 -5.66
CA GLU A 20 -0.98 13.84 -5.59
C GLU A 20 0.04 13.15 -4.70
N GLU A 21 -0.36 12.64 -3.53
CA GLU A 21 0.54 11.92 -2.63
C GLU A 21 1.04 10.61 -3.22
N ARG A 22 0.16 9.84 -3.90
CA ARG A 22 0.57 8.62 -4.62
C ARG A 22 1.62 8.92 -5.68
N ARG A 23 1.38 9.96 -6.49
CA ARG A 23 2.32 10.41 -7.51
C ARG A 23 3.65 10.85 -6.89
N THR A 24 3.60 11.67 -5.85
CA THR A 24 4.79 12.18 -5.16
C THR A 24 5.63 11.05 -4.56
N LEU A 25 4.99 10.07 -3.90
CA LEU A 25 5.68 8.90 -3.35
C LEU A 25 6.33 8.05 -4.43
N LYS A 26 5.61 7.80 -5.53
CA LYS A 26 6.15 7.08 -6.69
C LYS A 26 7.36 7.80 -7.28
N ASP A 27 7.22 9.08 -7.58
CA ASP A 27 8.28 9.91 -8.18
C ASP A 27 9.51 9.97 -7.27
N PHE A 28 9.32 10.06 -5.95
CA PHE A 28 10.40 10.00 -4.98
C PHE A 28 11.16 8.67 -5.00
N ILE A 29 10.43 7.55 -4.94
CA ILE A 29 11.02 6.20 -4.91
C ILE A 29 11.75 5.89 -6.23
N GLN A 30 11.14 6.24 -7.36
CA GLN A 30 11.67 5.94 -8.69
C GLN A 30 12.77 6.92 -9.13
N GLY A 31 12.68 8.18 -8.68
CA GLY A 31 13.68 9.23 -8.96
C GLY A 31 14.96 9.07 -8.16
N ASN A 32 14.89 8.45 -6.98
CA ASN A 32 16.08 8.21 -6.16
C ASN A 32 16.92 7.02 -6.69
N VAL A 33 18.22 7.25 -6.91
CA VAL A 33 19.15 6.27 -7.50
C VAL A 33 19.29 4.99 -6.69
N LEU A 34 19.22 5.07 -5.37
CA LEU A 34 19.34 3.93 -4.48
C LEU A 34 18.02 3.17 -4.40
N LEU A 35 16.92 3.88 -4.12
CA LEU A 35 15.60 3.27 -3.94
C LEU A 35 15.14 2.52 -5.19
N ARG A 36 15.31 3.12 -6.38
CA ARG A 36 14.89 2.47 -7.65
C ARG A 36 15.66 1.19 -7.98
N LYS A 37 16.79 0.92 -7.33
CA LYS A 37 17.53 -0.35 -7.48
C LYS A 37 16.86 -1.48 -6.72
N PHE A 38 16.23 -1.19 -5.59
CA PHE A 38 15.62 -2.18 -4.70
C PHE A 38 14.09 -2.24 -4.82
N PHE A 39 13.46 -1.16 -5.27
CA PHE A 39 12.01 -1.02 -5.24
C PHE A 39 11.41 -0.77 -6.62
N THR A 40 10.22 -1.32 -6.80
CA THR A 40 9.24 -0.93 -7.82
C THR A 40 7.98 -0.47 -7.11
N VAL A 41 7.27 0.47 -7.71
CA VAL A 41 6.04 1.03 -7.15
C VAL A 41 4.91 0.75 -8.13
N PHE A 42 3.82 0.21 -7.60
CA PHE A 42 2.55 0.09 -8.29
C PHE A 42 1.58 1.12 -7.73
N VAL A 43 1.01 1.95 -8.61
CA VAL A 43 -0.09 2.89 -8.33
C VAL A 43 -1.17 2.74 -9.39
N PHE A 44 -2.41 3.07 -9.03
CA PHE A 44 -3.57 2.94 -9.91
C PHE A 44 -3.41 3.73 -11.21
N GLU A 45 -2.81 4.91 -11.14
CA GLU A 45 -2.65 5.85 -12.26
C GLU A 45 -1.88 5.27 -13.45
N ASP A 46 -1.10 4.21 -13.23
CA ASP A 46 -0.33 3.52 -14.28
C ASP A 46 -1.10 2.40 -14.98
N THR A 47 -2.30 2.04 -14.50
CA THR A 47 -3.07 0.92 -15.04
C THR A 47 -3.90 1.38 -16.26
N PRO A 48 -3.77 0.73 -17.43
CA PRO A 48 -4.58 1.05 -18.62
C PRO A 48 -6.08 0.98 -18.33
N ALA A 49 -6.88 1.77 -19.08
CA ALA A 49 -8.32 1.85 -18.86
C ALA A 49 -9.08 0.54 -19.12
N GLU A 50 -8.54 -0.30 -19.99
CA GLU A 50 -9.15 -1.55 -20.45
C GLU A 50 -8.97 -2.69 -19.45
N ASP A 51 -7.94 -2.66 -18.61
CA ASP A 51 -7.65 -3.67 -17.57
C ASP A 51 -8.36 -3.39 -16.24
N ARG A 52 -9.25 -2.38 -16.19
CA ARG A 52 -9.96 -1.96 -14.97
C ARG A 52 -11.15 -2.87 -14.62
N HIS A 53 -10.95 -4.19 -14.59
CA HIS A 53 -11.85 -5.07 -13.84
C HIS A 53 -11.43 -5.01 -12.37
N PRO A 54 -11.96 -4.04 -11.59
CA PRO A 54 -11.19 -3.39 -10.53
C PRO A 54 -10.78 -4.39 -9.44
N ASP A 55 -11.71 -5.22 -9.02
CA ASP A 55 -11.50 -5.99 -7.80
C ASP A 55 -10.48 -7.13 -8.00
N SER A 56 -10.42 -7.74 -9.19
CA SER A 56 -9.54 -8.91 -9.40
C SER A 56 -8.10 -8.54 -9.75
N VAL A 57 -7.88 -7.43 -10.47
CA VAL A 57 -6.53 -7.02 -10.88
C VAL A 57 -5.77 -6.47 -9.68
N TYR A 58 -6.37 -5.58 -8.90
CA TYR A 58 -5.68 -4.96 -7.76
C TYR A 58 -5.38 -5.95 -6.65
N LEU A 59 -6.25 -6.95 -6.40
CA LEU A 59 -5.94 -8.00 -5.44
C LEU A 59 -4.76 -8.88 -5.88
N ARG A 60 -4.52 -9.08 -7.18
CA ARG A 60 -3.30 -9.75 -7.67
C ARG A 60 -2.05 -8.89 -7.46
N GLU A 61 -2.19 -7.58 -7.60
CA GLU A 61 -1.10 -6.63 -7.35
C GLU A 61 -0.76 -6.57 -5.86
N VAL A 62 -1.76 -6.67 -4.98
CA VAL A 62 -1.58 -6.85 -3.53
C VAL A 62 -0.95 -8.21 -3.22
N ASP A 63 -1.38 -9.29 -3.87
CA ASP A 63 -0.82 -10.64 -3.67
C ASP A 63 0.67 -10.75 -3.99
N SER A 64 1.09 -10.03 -5.03
CA SER A 64 2.48 -10.00 -5.49
C SER A 64 3.35 -8.93 -4.83
N CYS A 65 2.79 -8.06 -3.98
CA CYS A 65 3.57 -7.00 -3.35
C CYS A 65 4.37 -7.52 -2.15
N THR A 66 5.58 -6.98 -1.97
CA THR A 66 6.38 -7.21 -0.76
C THR A 66 5.97 -6.24 0.35
N ILE A 67 5.60 -5.02 -0.05
CA ILE A 67 5.22 -3.94 0.85
C ILE A 67 3.87 -3.40 0.42
N TYR A 68 2.89 -3.47 1.32
CA TYR A 68 1.64 -2.74 1.18
C TYR A 68 1.74 -1.40 1.91
N LEU A 69 1.41 -0.31 1.22
CA LEU A 69 1.36 1.04 1.76
C LEU A 69 -0.06 1.62 1.62
N GLY A 70 -0.80 1.68 2.73
CA GLY A 70 -2.15 2.26 2.75
C GLY A 70 -2.17 3.71 3.22
N LEU A 71 -2.74 4.62 2.43
CA LEU A 71 -3.00 6.01 2.83
C LEU A 71 -4.50 6.20 3.09
N PHE A 72 -4.85 6.59 4.32
CA PHE A 72 -6.21 6.71 4.79
C PHE A 72 -6.51 8.15 5.20
N GLY A 73 -7.62 8.67 4.69
CA GLY A 73 -8.08 10.05 4.89
C GLY A 73 -9.53 10.11 5.30
N ALA A 74 -10.21 11.20 4.99
CA ALA A 74 -11.59 11.41 5.41
C ALA A 74 -12.56 10.40 4.77
N ARG A 75 -12.29 9.98 3.53
CA ARG A 75 -13.22 9.19 2.72
C ARG A 75 -12.93 7.70 2.83
N TYR A 76 -13.99 6.91 2.91
CA TYR A 76 -13.90 5.44 2.83
C TYR A 76 -13.77 4.92 1.40
N GLY A 77 -14.31 5.67 0.43
CA GLY A 77 -14.39 5.26 -0.98
C GLY A 77 -15.77 4.76 -1.36
N ARG A 78 -15.97 4.46 -2.66
CA ARG A 78 -17.19 3.82 -3.15
C ARG A 78 -17.23 2.38 -2.65
N VAL A 79 -18.39 1.95 -2.17
CA VAL A 79 -18.60 0.58 -1.68
C VAL A 79 -19.20 -0.31 -2.76
N ASN A 80 -18.89 -1.60 -2.68
CA ASN A 80 -19.58 -2.66 -3.42
C ASN A 80 -20.88 -3.08 -2.71
N ASP A 81 -21.56 -4.08 -3.25
CA ASP A 81 -22.83 -4.61 -2.70
C ASP A 81 -22.67 -5.19 -1.28
N GLU A 82 -21.45 -5.55 -0.89
CA GLU A 82 -21.08 -6.04 0.46
C GLU A 82 -20.66 -4.91 1.41
N SER A 83 -20.84 -3.63 1.04
CA SER A 83 -20.45 -2.45 1.83
C SER A 83 -18.93 -2.29 2.06
N PHE A 84 -18.09 -2.93 1.26
CA PHE A 84 -16.64 -2.77 1.29
C PHE A 84 -16.15 -1.85 0.17
N SER A 85 -15.24 -0.94 0.51
CA SER A 85 -14.50 -0.19 -0.50
C SER A 85 -13.32 -0.99 -1.04
N ALA A 86 -12.82 -0.62 -2.22
CA ALA A 86 -11.64 -1.27 -2.82
C ALA A 86 -10.44 -1.26 -1.85
N THR A 87 -10.15 -0.13 -1.21
CA THR A 87 -9.06 -0.01 -0.22
C THR A 87 -9.26 -0.91 1.00
N HIS A 88 -10.51 -1.26 1.34
CA HIS A 88 -10.80 -2.19 2.43
C HIS A 88 -10.45 -3.62 2.04
N LEU A 89 -10.90 -4.04 0.85
CA LEU A 89 -10.59 -5.37 0.32
C LEU A 89 -9.09 -5.56 0.16
N GLU A 90 -8.40 -4.55 -0.37
CA GLU A 90 -6.93 -4.52 -0.51
C GLU A 90 -6.23 -4.64 0.85
N LEU A 91 -6.62 -3.86 1.86
CA LEU A 91 -6.05 -3.93 3.20
C LEU A 91 -6.28 -5.30 3.86
N LYS A 92 -7.48 -5.88 3.67
CA LYS A 92 -7.84 -7.19 4.21
C LYS A 92 -6.95 -8.28 3.61
N GLU A 93 -6.75 -8.27 2.30
CA GLU A 93 -5.88 -9.23 1.62
C GLU A 93 -4.41 -9.03 2.00
N ALA A 94 -3.93 -7.78 2.03
CA ALA A 94 -2.57 -7.46 2.46
C ALA A 94 -2.30 -7.93 3.90
N THR A 95 -3.25 -7.74 4.81
CA THR A 95 -3.13 -8.19 6.21
C THR A 95 -3.06 -9.71 6.31
N LYS A 96 -3.86 -10.42 5.51
CA LYS A 96 -3.86 -11.88 5.44
C LYS A 96 -2.53 -12.41 4.90
N LEU A 97 -2.01 -11.80 3.84
CA LEU A 97 -0.75 -12.20 3.20
C LEU A 97 0.48 -11.86 4.03
N ASN A 98 0.47 -10.71 4.70
CA ASN A 98 1.54 -10.32 5.64
C ASN A 98 1.76 -11.40 6.69
N LYS A 99 0.67 -11.88 7.32
CA LYS A 99 0.72 -12.97 8.30
C LYS A 99 1.21 -14.30 7.72
N ALA A 100 0.96 -14.56 6.44
CA ALA A 100 1.27 -15.83 5.79
C ALA A 100 2.67 -15.88 5.16
N ARG A 101 3.21 -14.75 4.69
CA ARG A 101 4.38 -14.70 3.80
C ARG A 101 5.50 -13.75 4.25
N GLY A 102 5.35 -13.06 5.40
CA GLY A 102 6.39 -12.17 5.92
C GLY A 102 6.57 -10.88 5.10
N GLY A 103 5.54 -10.41 4.41
CA GLY A 103 5.55 -9.08 3.78
C GLY A 103 5.52 -7.96 4.82
N PHE A 104 5.49 -6.70 4.36
CA PHE A 104 5.37 -5.52 5.23
C PHE A 104 4.05 -4.78 5.01
N LEU A 105 3.43 -4.33 6.11
CA LEU A 105 2.18 -3.57 6.11
C LEU A 105 2.43 -2.20 6.74
N LEU A 106 2.40 -1.14 5.93
CA LEU A 106 2.55 0.25 6.35
C LEU A 106 1.24 0.99 6.13
N THR A 107 0.77 1.75 7.12
CA THR A 107 -0.45 2.57 6.96
C THR A 107 -0.25 3.96 7.54
N PHE A 108 -0.73 4.96 6.82
CA PHE A 108 -0.73 6.36 7.23
C PHE A 108 -2.16 6.88 7.31
N LYS A 109 -2.47 7.61 8.38
CA LYS A 109 -3.76 8.26 8.58
C LYS A 109 -3.59 9.77 8.57
N ARG A 110 -4.33 10.49 7.73
CA ARG A 110 -4.36 11.96 7.74
C ARG A 110 -5.06 12.43 9.02
N LYS A 111 -4.47 13.39 9.75
CA LYS A 111 -5.12 14.05 10.90
C LYS A 111 -6.31 14.86 10.38
N SER A 112 -7.49 14.24 10.37
CA SER A 112 -8.74 14.82 9.86
C SER A 112 -9.93 14.07 10.44
N ASN A 113 -11.15 14.62 10.29
CA ASN A 113 -12.38 13.95 10.69
C ASN A 113 -12.66 12.78 9.73
N MET A 114 -12.09 11.61 10.05
CA MET A 114 -12.32 10.37 9.32
C MET A 114 -13.71 9.84 9.60
N THR A 115 -14.34 9.27 8.58
CA THR A 115 -15.60 8.54 8.77
C THR A 115 -15.40 7.33 9.70
N PRO A 116 -16.46 6.87 10.40
CA PRO A 116 -16.38 5.67 11.22
C PRO A 116 -15.88 4.45 10.44
N GLN A 117 -16.25 4.31 9.17
CA GLN A 117 -15.81 3.22 8.30
C GLN A 117 -14.29 3.21 8.10
N VAL A 118 -13.67 4.36 7.83
CA VAL A 118 -12.20 4.47 7.72
C VAL A 118 -11.53 4.14 9.06
N THR A 119 -12.13 4.60 10.16
CA THR A 119 -11.58 4.36 11.51
C THR A 119 -11.61 2.86 11.86
N GLN A 120 -12.68 2.16 11.48
CA GLN A 120 -12.87 0.72 11.72
C GLN A 120 -12.07 -0.16 10.75
N GLN A 121 -11.82 0.31 9.53
CA GLN A 121 -11.05 -0.41 8.50
C GLN A 121 -9.60 -0.67 8.92
N VAL A 122 -8.95 0.30 9.57
CA VAL A 122 -7.54 0.17 9.98
C VAL A 122 -7.48 -0.34 11.41
N PRO A 123 -6.94 -1.55 11.67
CA PRO A 123 -6.92 -2.15 12.99
C PRO A 123 -6.26 -1.25 14.05
N SER A 124 -6.88 -1.13 15.23
CA SER A 124 -6.39 -0.30 16.35
C SER A 124 -5.01 -0.72 16.86
N LYS A 125 -4.68 -2.01 16.68
CA LYS A 125 -3.34 -2.58 16.85
C LYS A 125 -2.98 -3.24 15.53
N MET A 126 -2.52 -2.47 14.56
CA MET A 126 -1.79 -3.07 13.46
C MET A 126 -0.49 -3.58 14.08
N ALA A 127 -0.38 -4.90 14.21
CA ALA A 127 0.84 -5.51 14.66
C ALA A 127 1.90 -5.11 13.64
N VAL A 128 2.77 -4.17 14.04
CA VAL A 128 4.09 -4.05 13.45
C VAL A 128 4.77 -5.36 13.85
N HIS A 129 4.46 -6.42 13.10
CA HIS A 129 5.18 -7.67 13.17
C HIS A 129 6.59 -7.29 12.75
N ASP A 130 7.42 -7.17 13.77
CA ASP A 130 8.80 -6.76 13.71
C ASP A 130 9.10 -5.24 13.74
N ARG A 131 8.85 -4.61 14.90
CA ARG A 131 9.47 -3.31 15.24
C ARG A 131 11.01 -3.38 15.22
N THR A 132 11.59 -4.57 15.34
CA THR A 132 13.04 -4.84 15.31
C THR A 132 13.57 -4.79 13.87
N GLU A 133 12.82 -5.26 12.88
CA GLU A 133 13.24 -5.12 11.47
C GLU A 133 13.05 -3.72 10.91
N LEU A 134 11.99 -2.98 11.26
CA LEU A 134 11.80 -1.60 10.77
C LEU A 134 12.85 -0.62 11.32
N SER A 135 13.29 -0.79 12.57
CA SER A 135 14.42 -0.03 13.12
C SER A 135 15.73 -0.43 12.45
N SER A 136 15.91 -1.71 12.10
CA SER A 136 17.05 -2.15 11.29
C SER A 136 17.01 -1.61 9.85
N PHE A 137 15.82 -1.42 9.28
CA PHE A 137 15.60 -0.88 7.94
C PHE A 137 15.86 0.63 7.90
N GLN A 138 15.41 1.36 8.92
CA GLN A 138 15.74 2.78 9.12
C GLN A 138 17.24 2.99 9.37
N ASN A 139 17.88 2.12 10.15
CA ASN A 139 19.33 2.19 10.39
C ASN A 139 20.19 1.80 9.18
N ARG A 140 19.66 1.04 8.21
CA ARG A 140 20.38 0.65 6.98
C ARG A 140 20.18 1.61 5.80
N LEU A 141 19.27 2.59 5.90
CA LEU A 141 19.07 3.63 4.89
C LEU A 141 19.84 4.93 5.17
N ILE A 142 20.55 5.02 6.31
CA ILE A 142 21.39 6.17 6.70
C ILE A 142 22.87 5.76 6.77
N LEU A 143 23.33 4.91 5.85
CA LEU A 143 24.76 4.72 5.54
C LEU A 143 24.97 4.74 4.03
#